data_AF-A0A2J8AEC5-F1
#
_entry.id   AF-A0A2J8AEC5-F1
#
_cell.length_a   1.000
_cell.length_b   1.000
_cell.length_c   1.000
_cell.angle_alpha   90.00
_cell.angle_beta   90.00
_cell.angle_gamma   90.00
#
_symmetry.space_group_name_H-M   'P 1'
#
loop_
_entity.id
_entity.type
_entity.pdbx_description
1 polymer ?
#
loop_
_entity_poly.entity_id
_entity_poly.type
_entity_poly.pdbx_seq_one_letter_code
_entity_poly.pdbx_strand_id
1 'polypeptide(L)'
;MDPDLVEEQQLSSKRRRTQPLVQKPPSSEQPPLQQQQQQPGATPGIASNDPSRIWLPEVVHHFAGYLSGNELACTLRLVNKATAAQFRGPQHTTVRLLLPVPHHAFARRWSGQGPTRSLTVWQRQQLPCLTARSGSIANLEVLLVRDDLTSPQCAVVLEAAAGAGQLDVCRWLRRQGVPLTHEMLDAAAGAGHMAVCEWLLSEGCPFSTYVMRRAAGRGHWAVCEWLLAQGCPVDDAAAAAAHGGHVGLMDWLLERTGAQVPLARHPLHLLEAVAAGCGLPTLQRLHRTCVGSWGEELLGGELGCVAAAAAGSPTADWQDKVEWLEGRGCLRSYGACTAAAQRVDGRDRLEWLQQRGYPLATRVAYAAVRHGNADILEFLLAQGVQMDGVGADAALSYAAERGHLAALKVLHASGARMTPQVVAAAAR
;
A
#
# COMPACT_ATOMS: atom_id res chain seq x y z
N MET A 1 -7.64 61.48 1.03
CA MET A 1 -6.27 62.00 1.00
C MET A 1 -5.84 62.10 2.44
N ASP A 2 -4.66 61.56 2.76
CA ASP A 2 -4.43 60.83 4.01
C ASP A 2 -4.32 61.67 5.28
N PRO A 3 -4.80 61.12 6.41
CA PRO A 3 -4.25 61.43 7.72
C PRO A 3 -4.00 60.17 8.61
N ASP A 4 -3.24 60.42 9.69
CA ASP A 4 -3.08 59.65 10.96
C ASP A 4 -2.42 58.24 10.93
N LEU A 5 -1.40 57.85 11.72
CA LEU A 5 -0.85 58.17 13.08
C LEU A 5 -1.34 57.29 14.25
N VAL A 6 -0.56 57.30 15.35
CA VAL A 6 -0.54 56.44 16.56
C VAL A 6 0.31 55.15 16.36
N GLU A 7 1.57 55.07 16.80
CA GLU A 7 2.13 54.97 18.19
C GLU A 7 2.01 53.56 18.80
N GLU A 8 3.10 52.88 19.18
CA GLU A 8 3.87 52.97 20.45
C GLU A 8 3.08 52.50 21.70
N GLN A 9 3.63 51.86 22.74
CA GLN A 9 5.01 51.54 23.19
C GLN A 9 4.92 50.20 24.01
N GLN A 10 5.98 49.52 24.50
CA GLN A 10 6.83 49.83 25.68
C GLN A 10 7.95 48.75 25.76
N LEU A 11 9.24 49.09 25.84
CA LEU A 11 10.11 49.15 27.06
C LEU A 11 10.40 47.78 27.75
N SER A 12 11.61 47.47 28.28
CA SER A 12 12.59 48.36 28.93
C SER A 12 14.05 47.82 29.03
N SER A 13 15.00 48.74 29.28
CA SER A 13 16.35 48.59 29.92
C SER A 13 17.36 47.54 29.41
N LYS A 14 18.63 47.84 29.04
CA LYS A 14 19.73 48.69 29.61
C LYS A 14 20.61 48.05 30.70
N ARG A 15 21.81 47.57 30.32
CA ARG A 15 23.17 47.80 30.92
C ARG A 15 24.19 46.94 30.14
N ARG A 16 25.20 47.48 29.44
CA ARG A 16 26.50 48.06 29.90
C ARG A 16 27.34 47.15 30.81
N ARG A 17 28.68 47.02 30.73
CA ARG A 17 29.75 47.28 29.71
C ARG A 17 31.11 47.31 30.46
N THR A 18 32.04 46.37 30.26
CA THR A 18 33.49 46.56 30.56
C THR A 18 34.39 45.46 29.97
N GLN A 19 35.54 45.87 29.42
CA GLN A 19 36.79 45.08 29.33
C GLN A 19 37.81 45.72 30.33
N PRO A 20 38.98 45.11 30.62
CA PRO A 20 40.19 45.38 29.81
C PRO A 20 41.22 44.21 29.74
N LEU A 21 42.35 44.41 29.02
CA LEU A 21 43.54 43.53 29.01
C LEU A 21 44.71 44.12 29.85
N VAL A 22 45.54 43.27 30.47
CA VAL A 22 46.92 43.56 30.96
C VAL A 22 47.81 42.29 30.75
N GLN A 23 49.12 42.32 31.04
CA GLN A 23 50.18 41.47 30.43
C GLN A 23 51.05 40.63 31.43
N LYS A 24 51.74 39.60 30.87
CA LYS A 24 52.97 38.81 31.26
C LYS A 24 53.92 39.27 32.41
N PRO A 25 54.93 38.47 32.87
CA PRO A 25 55.25 37.00 32.84
C PRO A 25 55.64 36.49 34.28
N PRO A 26 56.73 35.73 34.64
CA PRO A 26 57.56 34.63 34.05
C PRO A 26 57.80 33.39 35.00
N SER A 27 58.73 32.47 34.61
CA SER A 27 59.50 31.48 35.46
C SER A 27 58.75 30.29 36.14
N SER A 28 59.33 29.10 36.40
CA SER A 28 60.56 28.39 35.95
C SER A 28 60.59 26.92 36.47
N GLU A 29 61.15 25.94 35.71
CA GLU A 29 62.01 24.79 36.15
C GLU A 29 62.08 23.60 35.13
N GLN A 30 63.03 22.66 35.29
CA GLN A 30 63.46 21.60 34.35
C GLN A 30 64.21 20.44 35.10
N PRO A 31 64.57 19.29 34.46
CA PRO A 31 63.96 18.60 33.30
C PRO A 31 63.46 17.16 33.67
N PRO A 32 64.22 16.02 33.73
CA PRO A 32 65.35 15.46 32.95
C PRO A 32 65.12 14.05 32.30
N LEU A 33 65.44 13.89 31.00
CA LEU A 33 65.83 12.63 30.31
C LEU A 33 64.74 11.50 30.20
N GLN A 34 64.83 10.48 29.32
CA GLN A 34 65.98 9.96 28.56
C GLN A 34 65.60 9.33 27.20
N GLN A 35 66.40 9.64 26.16
CA GLN A 35 66.69 8.91 24.90
C GLN A 35 65.60 8.02 24.23
N GLN A 36 65.27 8.36 22.98
CA GLN A 36 65.13 7.35 21.91
C GLN A 36 65.85 7.84 20.64
N GLN A 37 66.61 6.96 19.99
CA GLN A 37 67.54 7.33 18.93
C GLN A 37 66.86 7.42 17.56
N GLN A 38 67.23 8.42 16.76
CA GLN A 38 67.05 8.38 15.31
C GLN A 38 68.24 7.66 14.67
N GLN A 39 67.98 6.76 13.72
CA GLN A 39 68.90 6.49 12.62
C GLN A 39 68.13 6.51 11.29
N PRO A 40 68.64 7.17 10.24
CA PRO A 40 68.02 7.18 8.92
C PRO A 40 68.44 5.95 8.10
N GLY A 41 67.50 5.37 7.38
CA GLY A 41 67.77 4.24 6.47
C GLY A 41 66.60 4.02 5.53
N ALA A 42 66.64 4.64 4.35
CA ALA A 42 65.58 4.52 3.36
C ALA A 42 65.78 3.28 2.47
N THR A 43 64.83 2.35 2.51
CA THR A 43 64.57 1.41 1.41
C THR A 43 63.15 1.66 0.89
N PRO A 44 62.95 1.91 -0.42
CA PRO A 44 61.62 2.08 -1.01
C PRO A 44 60.94 0.70 -1.18
N GLY A 45 60.70 0.02 -0.06
CA GLY A 45 60.22 -1.36 -0.02
C GLY A 45 58.72 -1.47 -0.28
N ILE A 46 58.35 -1.56 -1.56
CA ILE A 46 57.05 -2.01 -2.10
C ILE A 46 55.84 -1.21 -1.58
N ALA A 47 55.20 -0.45 -2.47
CA ALA A 47 53.89 0.14 -2.18
C ALA A 47 52.90 -0.96 -1.78
N SER A 48 52.41 -0.92 -0.54
CA SER A 48 51.36 -1.82 -0.11
C SER A 48 50.09 -1.51 -0.91
N ASN A 49 49.68 -2.47 -1.74
CA ASN A 49 48.35 -2.48 -2.37
C ASN A 49 47.29 -2.76 -1.29
N ASP A 50 47.08 -1.77 -0.41
CA ASP A 50 45.92 -1.72 0.46
C ASP A 50 44.68 -1.44 -0.42
N PRO A 51 43.79 -2.42 -0.62
CA PRO A 51 42.66 -2.27 -1.53
C PRO A 51 41.66 -1.22 -1.03
N SER A 52 41.73 -0.77 0.23
CA SER A 52 40.89 0.32 0.71
C SER A 52 41.15 1.65 0.00
N ARG A 53 42.36 1.88 -0.53
CA ARG A 53 42.71 3.10 -1.28
C ARG A 53 42.07 3.18 -2.67
N ILE A 54 41.59 2.07 -3.21
CA ILE A 54 40.87 2.02 -4.49
C ILE A 54 39.43 2.53 -4.32
N TRP A 55 38.85 2.35 -3.12
CA TRP A 55 37.48 2.74 -2.79
C TRP A 55 37.40 4.19 -2.28
N LEU A 56 37.78 5.15 -3.14
CA LEU A 56 37.58 6.57 -2.87
C LEU A 56 36.09 6.88 -2.63
N PRO A 57 35.72 7.78 -1.70
CA PRO A 57 34.31 8.05 -1.36
C PRO A 57 33.45 8.51 -2.55
N GLU A 58 34.04 9.23 -3.51
CA GLU A 58 33.40 9.64 -4.76
C GLU A 58 33.11 8.43 -5.67
N VAL A 59 34.09 7.53 -5.85
CA VAL A 59 33.95 6.31 -6.66
C VAL A 59 32.92 5.37 -6.03
N VAL A 60 32.94 5.22 -4.71
CA VAL A 60 31.92 4.50 -3.93
C VAL A 60 30.53 5.09 -4.15
N HIS A 61 30.39 6.42 -4.14
CA HIS A 61 29.11 7.09 -4.36
C HIS A 61 28.63 6.97 -5.83
N HIS A 62 29.55 7.02 -6.79
CA HIS A 62 29.25 6.84 -8.21
C HIS A 62 28.74 5.42 -8.49
N PHE A 63 29.44 4.37 -8.03
CA PHE A 63 28.93 2.99 -8.09
C PHE A 63 27.59 2.83 -7.38
N ALA A 64 27.39 3.51 -6.25
CA ALA A 64 26.13 3.43 -5.51
C ALA A 64 24.92 3.98 -6.29
N GLY A 65 25.12 4.88 -7.26
CA GLY A 65 24.07 5.38 -8.14
C GLY A 65 23.58 4.37 -9.19
N TYR A 66 24.35 3.32 -9.48
CA TYR A 66 23.98 2.27 -10.45
C TYR A 66 23.47 0.98 -9.82
N LEU A 67 23.64 0.80 -8.51
CA LEU A 67 23.22 -0.41 -7.78
C LEU A 67 21.80 -0.26 -7.24
N SER A 68 21.02 -1.35 -7.29
CA SER A 68 19.72 -1.40 -6.61
C SER A 68 19.87 -1.29 -5.08
N GLY A 69 18.82 -0.84 -4.39
CA GLY A 69 18.83 -0.74 -2.91
C GLY A 69 19.19 -2.05 -2.19
N ASN A 70 18.87 -3.20 -2.78
CA ASN A 70 19.25 -4.51 -2.27
C ASN A 70 20.74 -4.81 -2.50
N GLU A 71 21.29 -4.48 -3.66
CA GLU A 71 22.73 -4.58 -3.92
C GLU A 71 23.54 -3.66 -3.00
N LEU A 72 23.12 -2.42 -2.82
CA LEU A 72 23.70 -1.51 -1.84
C LEU A 72 23.75 -2.14 -0.44
N ALA A 73 22.61 -2.66 0.03
CA ALA A 73 22.48 -3.21 1.38
C ALA A 73 23.25 -4.54 1.60
N CYS A 74 23.38 -5.37 0.56
CA CYS A 74 23.92 -6.72 0.60
C CYS A 74 25.36 -6.87 0.05
N THR A 75 25.83 -5.96 -0.80
CA THR A 75 27.18 -6.02 -1.42
C THR A 75 28.01 -4.80 -1.02
N LEU A 76 27.73 -3.60 -1.55
CA LEU A 76 28.61 -2.43 -1.42
C LEU A 76 28.81 -1.99 0.03
N ARG A 77 27.75 -2.00 0.84
CA ARG A 77 27.80 -1.70 2.29
C ARG A 77 28.56 -2.76 3.10
N LEU A 78 28.79 -3.96 2.56
CA LEU A 78 29.55 -5.03 3.22
C LEU A 78 31.02 -5.09 2.80
N VAL A 79 31.46 -4.25 1.84
CA VAL A 79 32.86 -4.25 1.35
C VAL A 79 33.85 -3.84 2.43
N ASN A 80 33.61 -2.75 3.18
CA ASN A 80 34.47 -2.34 4.28
C ASN A 80 33.73 -1.46 5.31
N LYS A 81 34.42 -1.13 6.43
CA LYS A 81 33.85 -0.32 7.52
C LYS A 81 33.51 1.13 7.13
N ALA A 82 34.17 1.69 6.11
CA ALA A 82 33.91 3.05 5.63
C ALA A 82 32.67 3.10 4.73
N THR A 83 32.50 2.18 3.77
CA THR A 83 31.25 2.06 2.99
C THR A 83 30.06 1.73 3.90
N ALA A 84 30.27 0.88 4.91
CA ALA A 84 29.29 0.61 5.97
C ALA A 84 28.95 1.82 6.84
N ALA A 85 29.83 2.84 6.91
CA ALA A 85 29.58 4.10 7.61
C ALA A 85 28.88 5.15 6.73
N GLN A 86 29.25 5.22 5.45
CA GLN A 86 28.64 6.09 4.44
C GLN A 86 27.17 5.71 4.18
N PHE A 87 26.85 4.41 4.16
CA PHE A 87 25.50 3.90 3.87
C PHE A 87 24.77 3.35 5.11
N ARG A 88 24.66 4.15 6.17
CA ARG A 88 23.94 3.77 7.41
C ARG A 88 22.42 3.96 7.40
N GLY A 89 21.87 4.76 6.49
CA GLY A 89 20.45 5.07 6.45
C GLY A 89 19.55 3.83 6.24
N PRO A 90 18.27 3.86 6.69
CA PRO A 90 17.34 2.74 6.53
C PRO A 90 17.19 2.31 5.06
N GLN A 91 17.18 3.26 4.13
CA GLN A 91 17.10 2.99 2.69
C GLN A 91 18.28 2.20 2.11
N HIS A 92 19.42 2.12 2.82
CA HIS A 92 20.61 1.36 2.42
C HIS A 92 20.87 0.13 3.30
N THR A 93 19.97 -0.17 4.24
CA THR A 93 20.13 -1.28 5.20
C THR A 93 18.93 -2.24 5.20
N THR A 94 17.73 -1.78 4.82
CA THR A 94 16.53 -2.61 4.67
C THR A 94 16.50 -3.31 3.30
N VAL A 95 16.63 -4.65 3.29
CA VAL A 95 16.44 -5.47 2.09
C VAL A 95 14.95 -5.59 1.77
N ARG A 96 14.54 -5.27 0.54
CA ARG A 96 13.16 -5.33 0.05
C ARG A 96 12.98 -6.53 -0.87
N LEU A 97 12.31 -7.59 -0.41
CA LEU A 97 12.11 -8.84 -1.16
C LEU A 97 11.28 -8.70 -2.46
N LEU A 98 10.56 -7.59 -2.63
CA LEU A 98 9.85 -7.26 -3.88
C LEU A 98 10.79 -6.81 -5.02
N LEU A 99 12.04 -6.45 -4.69
CA LEU A 99 13.08 -6.10 -5.65
C LEU A 99 14.07 -7.27 -5.75
N PRO A 100 14.81 -7.44 -6.86
CA PRO A 100 15.84 -8.47 -6.98
C PRO A 100 16.81 -8.43 -5.79
N VAL A 101 17.02 -9.57 -5.13
CA VAL A 101 18.02 -9.72 -4.06
C VAL A 101 19.24 -10.43 -4.64
N PRO A 102 20.48 -9.94 -4.44
CA PRO A 102 21.68 -10.62 -4.92
C PRO A 102 21.73 -12.07 -4.47
N HIS A 103 21.85 -13.00 -5.42
CA HIS A 103 21.66 -14.44 -5.18
C HIS A 103 22.53 -15.00 -4.05
N HIS A 104 23.81 -14.63 -4.01
CA HIS A 104 24.73 -15.05 -2.94
C HIS A 104 24.30 -14.56 -1.53
N ALA A 105 23.60 -13.42 -1.44
CA ALA A 105 23.12 -12.87 -0.18
C ALA A 105 21.77 -13.49 0.22
N PHE A 106 20.91 -13.76 -0.77
CA PHE A 106 19.68 -14.53 -0.58
C PHE A 106 19.98 -15.95 -0.10
N ALA A 107 20.87 -16.68 -0.79
CA ALA A 107 21.36 -18.00 -0.40
C ALA A 107 21.99 -17.98 1.01
N ARG A 108 22.91 -17.05 1.29
CA ARG A 108 23.49 -16.90 2.65
C ARG A 108 22.42 -16.71 3.73
N ARG A 109 21.30 -16.04 3.42
CA ARG A 109 20.18 -15.85 4.37
C ARG A 109 19.21 -17.02 4.41
N TRP A 110 19.04 -17.81 3.36
CA TRP A 110 17.95 -18.78 3.22
C TRP A 110 18.38 -20.24 2.93
N SER A 111 19.66 -20.58 2.86
CA SER A 111 20.13 -21.97 2.69
C SER A 111 20.37 -22.73 4.01
N GLY A 112 20.29 -22.08 5.18
CA GLY A 112 20.47 -22.73 6.50
C GLY A 112 19.16 -23.18 7.17
N GLN A 113 19.21 -24.05 8.19
CA GLN A 113 18.00 -24.62 8.86
C GLN A 113 17.37 -23.74 9.98
N GLY A 114 17.90 -22.55 10.24
CA GLY A 114 17.41 -21.60 11.26
C GLY A 114 16.50 -20.43 10.81
N PRO A 115 16.72 -19.76 9.66
CA PRO A 115 16.08 -18.49 9.28
C PRO A 115 14.55 -18.51 9.22
N THR A 116 13.98 -19.64 8.82
CA THR A 116 12.54 -19.91 8.71
C THR A 116 11.86 -20.04 10.06
N ARG A 117 12.58 -20.47 11.11
CA ARG A 117 12.02 -20.63 12.47
C ARG A 117 11.59 -19.30 13.08
N SER A 118 12.23 -18.19 12.67
CA SER A 118 11.82 -16.82 13.05
C SER A 118 10.67 -16.24 12.20
N LEU A 119 10.12 -16.98 11.23
CA LEU A 119 8.99 -16.54 10.40
C LEU A 119 7.67 -17.17 10.85
N THR A 120 6.63 -16.34 10.89
CA THR A 120 5.23 -16.80 11.04
C THR A 120 4.78 -17.62 9.83
N VAL A 121 3.68 -18.37 9.95
CA VAL A 121 3.12 -19.18 8.86
C VAL A 121 2.85 -18.32 7.61
N TRP A 122 2.18 -17.18 7.80
CA TRP A 122 1.94 -16.20 6.73
C TRP A 122 3.23 -15.70 6.08
N GLN A 123 4.27 -15.38 6.84
CA GLN A 123 5.56 -14.93 6.30
C GLN A 123 6.27 -16.01 5.47
N ARG A 124 6.12 -17.30 5.84
CA ARG A 124 6.66 -18.43 5.05
C ARG A 124 5.91 -18.63 3.74
N GLN A 125 4.58 -18.45 3.74
CA GLN A 125 3.76 -18.49 2.53
C GLN A 125 4.09 -17.32 1.58
N GLN A 126 4.34 -16.13 2.13
CA GLN A 126 4.65 -14.94 1.33
C GLN A 126 6.09 -14.92 0.78
N LEU A 127 7.07 -15.56 1.42
CA LEU A 127 8.47 -15.53 0.97
C LEU A 127 8.66 -16.00 -0.49
N PRO A 128 8.11 -17.17 -0.93
CA PRO A 128 8.07 -17.56 -2.34
C PRO A 128 7.39 -16.52 -3.24
N CYS A 129 6.22 -16.01 -2.86
CA CYS A 129 5.46 -15.04 -3.65
C CYS A 129 6.24 -13.74 -3.87
N LEU A 130 6.86 -13.18 -2.82
CA LEU A 130 7.69 -11.99 -2.90
C LEU A 130 8.92 -12.22 -3.79
N THR A 131 9.57 -13.37 -3.63
CA THR A 131 10.73 -13.76 -4.46
C THR A 131 10.35 -13.90 -5.93
N ALA A 132 9.17 -14.47 -6.24
CA ALA A 132 8.66 -14.57 -7.60
C ALA A 132 8.33 -13.19 -8.21
N ARG A 133 7.74 -12.27 -7.42
CA ARG A 133 7.51 -10.88 -7.82
C ARG A 133 8.79 -10.10 -8.12
N SER A 134 9.91 -10.50 -7.53
CA SER A 134 11.24 -9.92 -7.81
C SER A 134 11.86 -10.35 -9.15
N GLY A 135 11.29 -11.34 -9.84
CA GLY A 135 11.85 -11.88 -11.09
C GLY A 135 13.02 -12.87 -10.90
N SER A 136 13.47 -13.10 -9.67
CA SER A 136 14.71 -13.86 -9.41
C SER A 136 14.48 -15.38 -9.34
N ILE A 137 14.54 -16.04 -10.50
CA ILE A 137 14.48 -17.51 -10.64
C ILE A 137 15.51 -18.21 -9.74
N ALA A 138 16.77 -17.78 -9.77
CA ALA A 138 17.85 -18.37 -8.95
C ALA A 138 17.57 -18.28 -7.43
N ASN A 139 16.75 -17.33 -6.97
CA ASN A 139 16.32 -17.25 -5.58
C ASN A 139 15.12 -18.16 -5.29
N LEU A 140 14.21 -18.38 -6.25
CA LEU A 140 13.19 -19.43 -6.14
C LEU A 140 13.81 -20.83 -6.09
N GLU A 141 14.92 -21.06 -6.80
CA GLU A 141 15.68 -22.31 -6.76
C GLU A 141 16.30 -22.57 -5.38
N VAL A 142 16.69 -21.53 -4.63
CA VAL A 142 17.08 -21.67 -3.20
C VAL A 142 15.90 -22.07 -2.31
N LEU A 143 14.67 -21.68 -2.67
CA LEU A 143 13.45 -22.04 -1.93
C LEU A 143 12.87 -23.41 -2.33
N LEU A 144 13.18 -23.93 -3.52
CA LEU A 144 12.77 -25.26 -3.97
C LEU A 144 13.31 -26.38 -3.08
N VAL A 145 14.56 -26.25 -2.62
CA VAL A 145 15.29 -27.28 -1.84
C VAL A 145 14.93 -27.20 -0.34
N ARG A 146 13.68 -26.84 0.00
CA ARG A 146 13.24 -26.59 1.38
C ARG A 146 11.87 -27.17 1.71
N ASP A 147 11.88 -28.25 2.49
CA ASP A 147 10.67 -28.91 3.00
C ASP A 147 9.90 -28.10 4.07
N ASP A 148 10.51 -27.03 4.62
CA ASP A 148 9.98 -26.25 5.76
C ASP A 148 9.32 -24.91 5.36
N LEU A 149 9.14 -24.71 4.05
CA LEU A 149 8.44 -23.58 3.44
C LEU A 149 7.26 -24.08 2.60
N THR A 150 6.35 -23.17 2.24
CA THR A 150 5.39 -23.42 1.17
C THR A 150 6.17 -23.61 -0.14
N SER A 151 5.97 -24.72 -0.84
CA SER A 151 6.65 -24.98 -2.11
C SER A 151 6.42 -23.82 -3.09
N PRO A 152 7.48 -23.31 -3.77
CA PRO A 152 7.32 -22.28 -4.80
C PRO A 152 6.59 -22.82 -6.05
N GLN A 153 6.42 -24.14 -6.19
CA GLN A 153 5.66 -24.78 -7.28
C GLN A 153 4.14 -24.79 -7.00
N CYS A 154 3.56 -23.64 -6.67
CA CYS A 154 2.12 -23.53 -6.40
C CYS A 154 1.47 -22.38 -7.18
N ALA A 155 0.16 -22.49 -7.44
CA ALA A 155 -0.58 -21.54 -8.27
C ALA A 155 -0.46 -20.09 -7.77
N VAL A 156 -0.49 -19.88 -6.45
CA VAL A 156 -0.37 -18.55 -5.80
C VAL A 156 0.96 -17.86 -6.11
N VAL A 157 2.04 -18.63 -6.29
CA VAL A 157 3.37 -18.07 -6.62
C VAL A 157 3.44 -17.68 -8.11
N LEU A 158 2.73 -18.39 -8.99
CA LEU A 158 2.58 -18.03 -10.40
C LEU A 158 1.63 -16.82 -10.57
N GLU A 159 0.51 -16.78 -9.84
CA GLU A 159 -0.37 -15.61 -9.75
C GLU A 159 0.41 -14.37 -9.30
N ALA A 160 1.24 -14.50 -8.25
CA ALA A 160 2.08 -13.43 -7.75
C ALA A 160 3.08 -12.93 -8.82
N ALA A 161 3.77 -13.84 -9.53
CA ALA A 161 4.66 -13.50 -10.64
C ALA A 161 3.92 -12.81 -11.80
N ALA A 162 2.71 -13.29 -12.13
CA ALA A 162 1.89 -12.79 -13.22
C ALA A 162 1.39 -11.36 -12.93
N GLY A 163 0.86 -11.13 -11.72
CA GLY A 163 0.55 -9.81 -11.13
C GLY A 163 1.78 -8.98 -10.72
N ALA A 164 2.94 -9.27 -11.30
CA ALA A 164 4.15 -8.45 -11.27
C ALA A 164 4.88 -8.41 -12.64
N GLY A 165 4.30 -8.99 -13.69
CA GLY A 165 4.84 -8.95 -15.06
C GLY A 165 6.04 -9.86 -15.31
N GLN A 166 6.36 -10.76 -14.38
CA GLN A 166 7.59 -11.56 -14.37
C GLN A 166 7.48 -12.78 -15.30
N LEU A 167 7.32 -12.52 -16.61
CA LEU A 167 7.04 -13.52 -17.65
C LEU A 167 7.97 -14.73 -17.62
N ASP A 168 9.27 -14.54 -17.41
CA ASP A 168 10.23 -15.65 -17.39
C ASP A 168 10.15 -16.49 -16.10
N VAL A 169 9.74 -15.89 -14.97
CA VAL A 169 9.37 -16.65 -13.76
C VAL A 169 8.09 -17.45 -14.01
N CYS A 170 7.08 -16.86 -14.65
CA CYS A 170 5.84 -17.57 -14.99
C CYS A 170 6.11 -18.77 -15.92
N ARG A 171 6.96 -18.59 -16.95
CA ARG A 171 7.42 -19.66 -17.85
C ARG A 171 8.24 -20.73 -17.12
N TRP A 172 9.11 -20.34 -16.18
CA TRP A 172 9.85 -21.29 -15.35
C TRP A 172 8.91 -22.11 -14.46
N LEU A 173 7.97 -21.47 -13.76
CA LEU A 173 6.95 -22.15 -12.94
C LEU A 173 6.07 -23.10 -13.75
N ARG A 174 5.68 -22.71 -14.97
CA ARG A 174 4.94 -23.58 -15.91
C ARG A 174 5.72 -24.83 -16.27
N ARG A 175 7.05 -24.72 -16.49
CA ARG A 175 7.95 -25.88 -16.73
C ARG A 175 8.14 -26.76 -15.49
N GLN A 176 7.96 -26.22 -14.28
CA GLN A 176 7.90 -26.99 -13.03
C GLN A 176 6.56 -27.74 -12.85
N GLY A 177 5.67 -27.73 -13.84
CA GLY A 177 4.38 -28.45 -13.81
C GLY A 177 3.25 -27.71 -13.09
N VAL A 178 3.43 -26.43 -12.74
CA VAL A 178 2.37 -25.64 -12.10
C VAL A 178 1.16 -25.51 -13.07
N PRO A 179 -0.06 -25.89 -12.64
CA PRO A 179 -1.25 -25.77 -13.47
C PRO A 179 -1.61 -24.29 -13.66
N LEU A 180 -2.03 -23.91 -14.86
CA LEU A 180 -2.54 -22.56 -15.12
C LEU A 180 -3.99 -22.45 -14.66
N THR A 181 -4.31 -21.38 -13.96
CA THR A 181 -5.65 -21.09 -13.44
C THR A 181 -6.03 -19.65 -13.78
N HIS A 182 -7.33 -19.36 -13.83
CA HIS A 182 -7.86 -18.09 -14.31
C HIS A 182 -7.40 -16.87 -13.47
N GLU A 183 -7.15 -17.09 -12.18
CA GLU A 183 -6.62 -16.11 -11.22
C GLU A 183 -5.30 -15.49 -11.70
N MET A 184 -4.49 -16.24 -12.44
CA MET A 184 -3.20 -15.77 -12.98
C MET A 184 -3.39 -14.74 -14.09
N LEU A 185 -4.38 -14.96 -14.96
CA LEU A 185 -4.74 -14.03 -16.04
C LEU A 185 -5.44 -12.80 -15.46
N ASP A 186 -6.33 -13.00 -14.48
CA ASP A 186 -6.93 -11.97 -13.64
C ASP A 186 -5.89 -11.05 -12.97
N ALA A 187 -4.82 -11.63 -12.42
CA ALA A 187 -3.73 -10.90 -11.77
C ALA A 187 -2.85 -10.13 -12.76
N ALA A 188 -2.48 -10.74 -13.89
CA ALA A 188 -1.73 -10.07 -14.95
C ALA A 188 -2.53 -8.91 -15.59
N ALA A 189 -3.81 -9.16 -15.89
CA ALA A 189 -4.70 -8.18 -16.51
C ALA A 189 -5.03 -7.01 -15.57
N GLY A 190 -5.29 -7.30 -14.29
CA GLY A 190 -5.46 -6.30 -13.22
C GLY A 190 -4.18 -5.58 -12.78
N ALA A 191 -3.06 -5.82 -13.45
CA ALA A 191 -1.80 -5.11 -13.29
C ALA A 191 -1.23 -4.58 -14.64
N GLY A 192 -1.96 -4.76 -15.76
CA GLY A 192 -1.60 -4.22 -17.06
C GLY A 192 -0.52 -4.98 -17.82
N HIS A 193 -0.17 -6.19 -17.39
CA HIS A 193 0.99 -6.94 -17.91
C HIS A 193 0.65 -7.73 -19.20
N MET A 194 0.44 -7.01 -20.30
CA MET A 194 0.02 -7.57 -21.60
C MET A 194 0.80 -8.83 -22.02
N ALA A 195 2.13 -8.78 -22.04
CA ALA A 195 2.96 -9.91 -22.48
C ALA A 195 2.81 -11.18 -21.61
N VAL A 196 2.33 -11.04 -20.37
CA VAL A 196 1.95 -12.18 -19.52
C VAL A 196 0.53 -12.66 -19.85
N CYS A 197 -0.41 -11.76 -20.12
CA CYS A 197 -1.76 -12.10 -20.56
C CYS A 197 -1.75 -12.89 -21.88
N GLU A 198 -1.00 -12.41 -22.87
CA GLU A 198 -0.80 -13.06 -24.18
C GLU A 198 -0.22 -14.46 -24.03
N TRP A 199 0.85 -14.61 -23.23
CA TRP A 199 1.48 -15.91 -22.99
C TRP A 199 0.55 -16.86 -22.24
N LEU A 200 -0.13 -16.41 -21.16
CA LEU A 200 -1.08 -17.23 -20.41
C LEU A 200 -2.20 -17.77 -21.30
N LEU A 201 -2.79 -16.93 -22.16
CA LEU A 201 -3.83 -17.36 -23.08
C LEU A 201 -3.28 -18.34 -24.14
N SER A 202 -2.06 -18.11 -24.65
CA SER A 202 -1.40 -19.02 -25.61
C SER A 202 -1.10 -20.41 -25.02
N GLU A 203 -0.95 -20.52 -23.70
CA GLU A 203 -0.75 -21.77 -22.96
C GLU A 203 -2.07 -22.46 -22.55
N GLY A 204 -3.22 -21.90 -22.95
CA GLY A 204 -4.55 -22.43 -22.66
C GLY A 204 -5.13 -22.02 -21.31
N CYS A 205 -4.70 -20.89 -20.72
CA CYS A 205 -5.34 -20.35 -19.51
C CYS A 205 -6.79 -19.90 -19.82
N PRO A 206 -7.81 -20.36 -19.06
CA PRO A 206 -9.21 -20.03 -19.34
C PRO A 206 -9.57 -18.60 -18.91
N PHE A 207 -10.49 -17.98 -19.65
CA PHE A 207 -11.12 -16.73 -19.23
C PHE A 207 -11.93 -16.89 -17.95
N SER A 208 -11.86 -15.88 -17.07
CA SER A 208 -12.83 -15.67 -16.01
C SER A 208 -13.87 -14.63 -16.43
N THR A 209 -14.95 -14.51 -15.66
CA THR A 209 -15.91 -13.39 -15.76
C THR A 209 -15.40 -12.10 -15.08
N TYR A 210 -14.22 -12.13 -14.45
CA TYR A 210 -13.63 -11.05 -13.67
C TYR A 210 -12.42 -10.38 -14.34
N VAL A 211 -11.76 -11.03 -15.30
CA VAL A 211 -10.52 -10.56 -15.94
C VAL A 211 -10.69 -9.16 -16.56
N MET A 212 -11.78 -8.96 -17.31
CA MET A 212 -12.14 -7.67 -17.89
C MET A 212 -12.41 -6.62 -16.81
N ARG A 213 -13.11 -6.99 -15.73
CA ARG A 213 -13.42 -6.10 -14.59
C ARG A 213 -12.15 -5.64 -13.87
N ARG A 214 -11.20 -6.56 -13.63
CA ARG A 214 -9.90 -6.26 -13.00
C ARG A 214 -9.05 -5.31 -13.85
N ALA A 215 -8.97 -5.54 -15.16
CA ALA A 215 -8.28 -4.63 -16.07
C ALA A 215 -8.97 -3.25 -16.15
N ALA A 216 -10.30 -3.23 -16.26
CA ALA A 216 -11.11 -2.02 -16.38
C ALA A 216 -11.04 -1.13 -15.14
N GLY A 217 -11.25 -1.70 -13.94
CA GLY A 217 -11.14 -1.00 -12.65
C GLY A 217 -9.72 -0.65 -12.21
N ARG A 218 -8.73 -0.87 -13.09
CA ARG A 218 -7.34 -0.43 -12.97
C ARG A 218 -6.90 0.47 -14.14
N GLY A 219 -7.80 0.74 -15.10
CA GLY A 219 -7.55 1.65 -16.21
C GLY A 219 -6.67 1.08 -17.32
N HIS A 220 -6.47 -0.24 -17.37
CA HIS A 220 -5.59 -0.90 -18.33
C HIS A 220 -6.23 -1.04 -19.71
N TRP A 221 -6.51 0.10 -20.36
CA TRP A 221 -7.22 0.20 -21.65
C TRP A 221 -6.77 -0.82 -22.68
N ALA A 222 -5.46 -0.89 -22.96
CA ALA A 222 -4.92 -1.80 -23.98
C ALA A 222 -5.26 -3.27 -23.67
N VAL A 223 -5.25 -3.67 -22.40
CA VAL A 223 -5.64 -5.02 -21.96
C VAL A 223 -7.15 -5.23 -22.13
N CYS A 224 -7.99 -4.24 -21.83
CA CYS A 224 -9.43 -4.32 -22.09
C CYS A 224 -9.75 -4.44 -23.60
N GLU A 225 -9.04 -3.70 -24.46
CA GLU A 225 -9.19 -3.77 -25.91
C GLU A 225 -8.74 -5.12 -26.48
N TRP A 226 -7.60 -5.65 -25.99
CA TRP A 226 -7.13 -6.98 -26.33
C TRP A 226 -8.09 -8.08 -25.85
N LEU A 227 -8.52 -8.06 -24.59
CA LEU A 227 -9.47 -9.03 -24.03
C LEU A 227 -10.79 -9.05 -24.83
N LEU A 228 -11.29 -7.88 -25.23
CA LEU A 228 -12.49 -7.77 -26.04
C LEU A 228 -12.29 -8.34 -27.46
N ALA A 229 -11.11 -8.13 -28.07
CA ALA A 229 -10.75 -8.76 -29.33
C ALA A 229 -10.61 -10.30 -29.25
N GLN A 230 -10.29 -10.85 -28.07
CA GLN A 230 -10.34 -12.30 -27.80
C GLN A 230 -11.75 -12.83 -27.46
N GLY A 231 -12.79 -11.99 -27.50
CA GLY A 231 -14.17 -12.39 -27.20
C GLY A 231 -14.51 -12.51 -25.70
N CYS A 232 -13.72 -11.90 -24.81
CA CYS A 232 -14.04 -11.87 -23.38
C CYS A 232 -15.33 -11.06 -23.12
N PRO A 233 -16.28 -11.56 -22.30
CA PRO A 233 -17.49 -10.83 -21.96
C PRO A 233 -17.20 -9.52 -21.21
N VAL A 234 -18.03 -8.51 -21.46
CA VAL A 234 -17.91 -7.14 -20.94
C VAL A 234 -18.81 -6.86 -19.73
N ASP A 235 -19.40 -7.90 -19.14
CA ASP A 235 -20.31 -7.81 -17.99
C ASP A 235 -19.67 -7.09 -16.79
N ASP A 236 -20.35 -6.06 -16.31
CA ASP A 236 -19.93 -5.13 -15.24
C ASP A 236 -18.57 -4.42 -15.46
N ALA A 237 -17.94 -4.55 -16.64
CA ALA A 237 -16.65 -3.94 -16.93
C ALA A 237 -16.71 -2.41 -16.87
N ALA A 238 -17.78 -1.80 -17.40
CA ALA A 238 -17.99 -0.35 -17.33
C ALA A 238 -18.16 0.13 -15.87
N ALA A 239 -18.88 -0.62 -15.04
CA ALA A 239 -19.00 -0.32 -13.61
C ALA A 239 -17.64 -0.46 -12.90
N ALA A 240 -16.85 -1.48 -13.22
CA ALA A 240 -15.49 -1.61 -12.69
C ALA A 240 -14.60 -0.41 -13.08
N ALA A 241 -14.61 0.01 -14.35
CA ALA A 241 -13.90 1.21 -14.81
C ALA A 241 -14.37 2.48 -14.08
N ALA A 242 -15.68 2.63 -13.86
CA ALA A 242 -16.24 3.74 -13.09
C ALA A 242 -15.75 3.75 -11.63
N HIS A 243 -15.72 2.59 -10.98
CA HIS A 243 -15.21 2.45 -9.60
C HIS A 243 -13.71 2.77 -9.49
N GLY A 244 -12.92 2.52 -10.55
CA GLY A 244 -11.53 2.98 -10.66
C GLY A 244 -11.36 4.46 -11.04
N GLY A 245 -12.45 5.17 -11.36
CA GLY A 245 -12.43 6.57 -11.82
C GLY A 245 -12.07 6.75 -13.30
N HIS A 246 -12.00 5.67 -14.08
CA HIS A 246 -11.52 5.66 -15.46
C HIS A 246 -12.63 6.04 -16.47
N VAL A 247 -13.13 7.28 -16.38
CA VAL A 247 -14.31 7.78 -17.13
C VAL A 247 -14.26 7.46 -18.62
N GLY A 248 -13.14 7.71 -19.31
CA GLY A 248 -13.03 7.44 -20.76
C GLY A 248 -13.10 5.95 -21.12
N LEU A 249 -12.54 5.07 -20.27
CA LEU A 249 -12.62 3.61 -20.46
C LEU A 249 -14.02 3.08 -20.14
N MET A 250 -14.68 3.65 -19.13
CA MET A 250 -16.10 3.40 -18.84
C MET A 250 -16.96 3.80 -20.05
N ASP A 251 -16.77 4.99 -20.63
CA ASP A 251 -17.55 5.46 -21.77
C ASP A 251 -17.37 4.56 -23.01
N TRP A 252 -16.13 4.22 -23.37
CA TRP A 252 -15.81 3.29 -24.46
C TRP A 252 -16.35 1.86 -24.21
N LEU A 253 -16.38 1.40 -22.95
CA LEU A 253 -17.01 0.13 -22.59
C LEU A 253 -18.55 0.22 -22.74
N LEU A 254 -19.18 1.34 -22.37
CA LEU A 254 -20.63 1.55 -22.52
C LEU A 254 -21.06 1.63 -23.99
N GLU A 255 -20.26 2.28 -24.84
CA GLU A 255 -20.47 2.32 -26.30
C GLU A 255 -20.48 0.91 -26.91
N ARG A 256 -19.59 0.02 -26.43
CA ARG A 256 -19.47 -1.35 -26.96
C ARG A 256 -20.44 -2.35 -26.28
N THR A 257 -20.80 -2.18 -25.01
CA THR A 257 -21.82 -3.02 -24.35
C THR A 257 -23.23 -2.73 -24.86
N GLY A 258 -23.56 -1.46 -25.13
CA GLY A 258 -24.88 -1.05 -25.62
C GLY A 258 -25.28 -1.65 -26.98
N ALA A 259 -24.30 -2.17 -27.74
CA ALA A 259 -24.53 -2.90 -28.99
C ALA A 259 -24.74 -4.42 -28.81
N GLN A 260 -24.56 -4.98 -27.60
CA GLN A 260 -24.60 -6.43 -27.35
C GLN A 260 -25.52 -6.84 -26.19
N VAL A 261 -25.69 -5.98 -25.17
CA VAL A 261 -26.52 -6.28 -24.00
C VAL A 261 -27.35 -5.04 -23.65
N PRO A 262 -28.68 -5.14 -23.48
CA PRO A 262 -29.46 -4.05 -22.89
C PRO A 262 -28.90 -3.74 -21.50
N LEU A 263 -28.56 -2.47 -21.23
CA LEU A 263 -28.05 -2.00 -19.94
C LEU A 263 -28.95 -2.39 -18.74
N ALA A 264 -30.21 -2.74 -19.04
CA ALA A 264 -31.36 -3.15 -18.24
C ALA A 264 -31.14 -4.00 -16.97
N ARG A 265 -29.97 -4.59 -16.70
CA ARG A 265 -29.80 -5.46 -15.51
C ARG A 265 -29.66 -4.68 -14.21
N HIS A 266 -28.72 -3.74 -14.07
CA HIS A 266 -28.55 -2.93 -12.85
C HIS A 266 -28.03 -1.51 -13.12
N PRO A 267 -28.89 -0.52 -13.43
CA PRO A 267 -28.46 0.88 -13.61
C PRO A 267 -27.91 1.48 -12.31
N LEU A 268 -28.47 1.08 -11.17
CA LEU A 268 -28.00 1.46 -9.83
C LEU A 268 -26.54 1.06 -9.61
N HIS A 269 -26.12 -0.13 -10.03
CA HIS A 269 -24.75 -0.60 -9.82
C HIS A 269 -23.72 0.27 -10.57
N LEU A 270 -24.06 0.74 -11.78
CA LEU A 270 -23.23 1.71 -12.49
C LEU A 270 -23.21 3.07 -11.76
N LEU A 271 -24.35 3.56 -11.28
CA LEU A 271 -24.42 4.83 -10.53
C LEU A 271 -23.66 4.77 -9.19
N GLU A 272 -23.74 3.66 -8.46
CA GLU A 272 -22.94 3.38 -7.26
C GLU A 272 -21.44 3.40 -7.59
N ALA A 273 -21.02 2.72 -8.65
CA ALA A 273 -19.61 2.68 -9.04
C ALA A 273 -19.09 4.05 -9.49
N VAL A 274 -19.90 4.83 -10.21
CA VAL A 274 -19.61 6.22 -10.60
C VAL A 274 -19.53 7.13 -9.38
N ALA A 275 -20.43 6.99 -8.41
CA ALA A 275 -20.38 7.74 -7.15
C ALA A 275 -19.15 7.38 -6.31
N ALA A 276 -18.75 6.11 -6.31
CA ALA A 276 -17.56 5.62 -5.64
C ALA A 276 -16.26 6.15 -6.28
N GLY A 277 -16.08 6.05 -7.60
CA GLY A 277 -14.78 6.30 -8.25
C GLY A 277 -14.66 7.56 -9.11
N CYS A 278 -15.74 8.03 -9.76
CA CYS A 278 -15.71 9.18 -10.67
C CYS A 278 -16.11 10.48 -9.98
N GLY A 279 -15.75 11.64 -10.56
CA GLY A 279 -16.18 12.95 -10.04
C GLY A 279 -17.67 13.24 -10.28
N LEU A 280 -18.24 14.14 -9.47
CA LEU A 280 -19.63 14.59 -9.50
C LEU A 280 -20.15 14.99 -10.89
N PRO A 281 -19.41 15.67 -11.79
CA PRO A 281 -19.87 15.93 -13.15
C PRO A 281 -20.20 14.66 -13.96
N THR A 282 -19.48 13.56 -13.69
CA THR A 282 -19.73 12.25 -14.32
C THR A 282 -21.00 11.60 -13.76
N LEU A 283 -21.19 11.68 -12.43
CA LEU A 283 -22.42 11.23 -11.76
C LEU A 283 -23.64 12.01 -12.24
N GLN A 284 -23.53 13.33 -12.35
CA GLN A 284 -24.54 14.24 -12.90
C GLN A 284 -24.85 13.97 -14.38
N ARG A 285 -23.85 13.56 -15.17
CA ARG A 285 -24.04 13.16 -16.58
C ARG A 285 -24.83 11.86 -16.65
N LEU A 286 -24.35 10.79 -16.02
CA LEU A 286 -24.98 9.47 -16.12
C LEU A 286 -26.34 9.39 -15.45
N HIS A 287 -26.57 10.06 -14.30
CA HIS A 287 -27.90 10.14 -13.69
C HIS A 287 -28.94 10.78 -14.62
N ARG A 288 -28.57 11.79 -15.43
CA ARG A 288 -29.49 12.38 -16.42
C ARG A 288 -29.80 11.38 -17.54
N THR A 289 -28.80 10.63 -18.01
CA THR A 289 -29.01 9.55 -18.99
C THR A 289 -29.89 8.43 -18.43
N CYS A 290 -29.72 8.04 -17.16
CA CYS A 290 -30.56 7.05 -16.50
C CYS A 290 -32.02 7.53 -16.39
N VAL A 291 -32.29 8.69 -15.79
CA VAL A 291 -33.67 9.20 -15.68
C VAL A 291 -34.33 9.36 -17.05
N GLY A 292 -33.59 9.91 -18.02
CA GLY A 292 -34.11 10.16 -19.39
C GLY A 292 -34.34 8.92 -20.26
N SER A 293 -33.93 7.72 -19.83
CA SER A 293 -34.13 6.48 -20.61
C SER A 293 -34.81 5.35 -19.85
N TRP A 294 -35.12 5.52 -18.56
CA TRP A 294 -35.62 4.46 -17.68
C TRP A 294 -36.87 4.84 -16.86
N GLY A 295 -37.27 6.12 -16.85
CA GLY A 295 -38.41 6.62 -16.07
C GLY A 295 -37.99 7.42 -14.83
N GLU A 296 -38.92 8.19 -14.25
CA GLU A 296 -38.62 9.17 -13.19
C GLU A 296 -38.47 8.57 -11.78
N GLU A 297 -38.98 7.36 -11.52
CA GLU A 297 -39.11 6.80 -10.17
C GLU A 297 -37.87 6.03 -9.67
N LEU A 298 -36.70 6.69 -9.65
CA LEU A 298 -35.63 6.30 -8.70
C LEU A 298 -36.00 6.79 -7.29
N LEU A 299 -37.00 6.14 -6.69
CA LEU A 299 -37.50 6.47 -5.35
C LEU A 299 -36.35 6.44 -4.33
N GLY A 300 -36.23 7.52 -3.53
CA GLY A 300 -35.02 7.90 -2.79
C GLY A 300 -34.44 6.91 -1.76
N GLY A 301 -35.04 5.74 -1.59
CA GLY A 301 -34.42 4.60 -0.91
C GLY A 301 -33.30 3.96 -1.74
N GLU A 302 -33.45 3.84 -3.06
CA GLU A 302 -32.46 3.20 -3.93
C GLU A 302 -31.19 4.05 -4.09
N LEU A 303 -31.34 5.38 -4.12
CA LEU A 303 -30.21 6.33 -4.04
C LEU A 303 -29.42 6.20 -2.71
N GLY A 304 -29.98 5.55 -1.68
CA GLY A 304 -29.31 5.32 -0.40
C GLY A 304 -28.02 4.50 -0.51
N CYS A 305 -27.91 3.62 -1.52
CA CYS A 305 -26.68 2.90 -1.85
C CYS A 305 -25.69 3.77 -2.63
N VAL A 306 -26.19 4.60 -3.56
CA VAL A 306 -25.38 5.58 -4.32
C VAL A 306 -24.76 6.63 -3.38
N ALA A 307 -25.51 7.10 -2.38
CA ALA A 307 -25.01 8.03 -1.36
C ALA A 307 -24.04 7.36 -0.38
N ALA A 308 -24.20 6.07 -0.10
CA ALA A 308 -23.19 5.32 0.65
C ALA A 308 -21.88 5.20 -0.14
N ALA A 309 -21.95 4.89 -1.44
CA ALA A 309 -20.80 4.88 -2.33
C ALA A 309 -20.12 6.25 -2.44
N ALA A 310 -20.90 7.34 -2.51
CA ALA A 310 -20.39 8.72 -2.46
C ALA A 310 -19.66 9.03 -1.14
N ALA A 311 -20.25 8.72 0.02
CA ALA A 311 -19.64 8.94 1.34
C ALA A 311 -18.34 8.13 1.53
N GLY A 312 -18.23 6.95 0.91
CA GLY A 312 -17.01 6.14 0.85
C GLY A 312 -16.01 6.52 -0.26
N SER A 313 -16.31 7.53 -1.08
CA SER A 313 -15.49 7.85 -2.26
C SER A 313 -14.11 8.42 -1.88
N PRO A 314 -13.00 8.01 -2.55
CA PRO A 314 -11.67 8.57 -2.32
C PRO A 314 -11.47 9.94 -2.98
N THR A 315 -12.42 10.43 -3.78
CA THR A 315 -12.33 11.73 -4.44
C THR A 315 -12.59 12.87 -3.46
N ALA A 316 -12.08 14.08 -3.77
CA ALA A 316 -12.23 15.24 -2.89
C ALA A 316 -13.68 15.78 -2.84
N ASP A 317 -14.41 15.67 -3.95
CA ASP A 317 -15.82 16.09 -4.12
C ASP A 317 -16.85 15.14 -3.47
N TRP A 318 -16.43 14.30 -2.52
CA TRP A 318 -17.31 13.33 -1.86
C TRP A 318 -18.45 14.02 -1.08
N GLN A 319 -18.20 15.21 -0.53
CA GLN A 319 -19.23 16.03 0.13
C GLN A 319 -20.25 16.50 -0.90
N ASP A 320 -19.79 17.13 -1.99
CA ASP A 320 -20.64 17.66 -3.07
C ASP A 320 -21.54 16.57 -3.66
N LYS A 321 -21.02 15.33 -3.82
CA LYS A 321 -21.80 14.15 -4.23
C LYS A 321 -22.91 13.81 -3.25
N VAL A 322 -22.62 13.78 -1.94
CA VAL A 322 -23.62 13.47 -0.91
C VAL A 322 -24.68 14.56 -0.84
N GLU A 323 -24.30 15.84 -0.83
CA GLU A 323 -25.27 16.96 -0.83
C GLU A 323 -26.17 16.94 -2.07
N TRP A 324 -25.58 16.66 -3.24
CA TRP A 324 -26.30 16.58 -4.51
C TRP A 324 -27.27 15.39 -4.58
N LEU A 325 -27.01 14.30 -3.84
CA LEU A 325 -27.92 13.16 -3.66
C LEU A 325 -29.00 13.43 -2.60
N GLU A 326 -28.66 14.09 -1.48
CA GLU A 326 -29.65 14.55 -0.49
C GLU A 326 -30.69 15.49 -1.15
N GLY A 327 -30.23 16.40 -2.01
CA GLY A 327 -31.09 17.27 -2.83
C GLY A 327 -32.00 16.56 -3.85
N ARG A 328 -31.94 15.22 -3.91
CA ARG A 328 -32.84 14.33 -4.69
C ARG A 328 -33.72 13.44 -3.81
N GLY A 329 -33.80 13.74 -2.51
CA GLY A 329 -34.60 12.95 -1.56
C GLY A 329 -33.95 11.62 -1.17
N CYS A 330 -32.63 11.47 -1.37
CA CYS A 330 -31.90 10.29 -0.89
C CYS A 330 -32.05 10.15 0.63
N LEU A 331 -32.47 8.97 1.10
CA LEU A 331 -32.61 8.70 2.52
C LEU A 331 -31.25 8.63 3.24
N ARG A 332 -31.16 9.25 4.43
CA ARG A 332 -29.96 9.26 5.27
C ARG A 332 -29.73 7.89 5.91
N SER A 333 -29.00 7.04 5.22
CA SER A 333 -28.74 5.65 5.64
C SER A 333 -27.51 5.54 6.55
N TYR A 334 -27.52 4.57 7.47
CA TYR A 334 -26.31 4.15 8.19
C TYR A 334 -25.25 3.59 7.21
N GLY A 335 -25.62 3.29 5.97
CA GLY A 335 -24.72 2.84 4.91
C GLY A 335 -23.67 3.89 4.56
N ALA A 336 -24.04 5.18 4.53
CA ALA A 336 -23.10 6.28 4.34
C ALA A 336 -22.05 6.35 5.47
N CYS A 337 -22.49 6.26 6.72
CA CYS A 337 -21.60 6.14 7.88
C CYS A 337 -20.70 4.89 7.77
N THR A 338 -21.27 3.76 7.36
CA THR A 338 -20.57 2.46 7.20
C THR A 338 -19.51 2.49 6.08
N ALA A 339 -19.71 3.30 5.04
CA ALA A 339 -18.75 3.52 3.96
C ALA A 339 -17.67 4.55 4.36
N ALA A 340 -18.06 5.64 5.01
CA ALA A 340 -17.16 6.63 5.58
C ALA A 340 -16.18 6.00 6.61
N ALA A 341 -16.66 5.10 7.47
CA ALA A 341 -15.85 4.42 8.49
C ALA A 341 -14.71 3.53 7.95
N GLN A 342 -14.70 3.24 6.64
CA GLN A 342 -13.65 2.47 5.95
C GLN A 342 -12.49 3.36 5.45
N ARG A 343 -12.67 4.69 5.49
CA ARG A 343 -11.73 5.70 5.03
C ARG A 343 -10.66 6.01 6.08
N VAL A 344 -9.50 6.47 5.62
CA VAL A 344 -8.43 6.99 6.51
C VAL A 344 -8.87 8.31 7.14
N ASP A 345 -9.49 9.15 6.33
CA ASP A 345 -10.21 10.38 6.69
C ASP A 345 -11.63 10.11 7.25
N GLY A 346 -11.90 8.89 7.71
CA GLY A 346 -13.26 8.43 8.05
C GLY A 346 -13.88 9.07 9.28
N ARG A 347 -13.07 9.61 10.20
CA ARG A 347 -13.56 10.34 11.38
C ARG A 347 -14.21 11.66 10.98
N ASP A 348 -13.49 12.52 10.26
CA ASP A 348 -13.99 13.82 9.79
C ASP A 348 -15.27 13.65 8.95
N ARG A 349 -15.31 12.60 8.13
CA ARG A 349 -16.52 12.20 7.37
C ARG A 349 -17.70 11.84 8.27
N LEU A 350 -17.47 11.08 9.35
CA LEU A 350 -18.51 10.71 10.30
C LEU A 350 -19.00 11.90 11.13
N GLU A 351 -18.11 12.79 11.55
CA GLU A 351 -18.49 14.04 12.24
C GLU A 351 -19.35 14.94 11.32
N TRP A 352 -18.99 15.08 10.04
CA TRP A 352 -19.79 15.81 9.04
C TRP A 352 -21.15 15.14 8.75
N LEU A 353 -21.19 13.81 8.60
CA LEU A 353 -22.44 13.06 8.40
C LEU A 353 -23.36 13.14 9.64
N GLN A 354 -22.79 13.08 10.86
CA GLN A 354 -23.56 13.20 12.10
C GLN A 354 -24.22 14.57 12.24
N GLN A 355 -23.52 15.66 11.89
CA GLN A 355 -24.07 17.02 11.87
C GLN A 355 -25.30 17.17 10.95
N ARG A 356 -25.40 16.34 9.91
CA ARG A 356 -26.53 16.29 8.97
C ARG A 356 -27.64 15.31 9.39
N GLY A 357 -27.49 14.66 10.53
CA GLY A 357 -28.47 13.71 11.08
C GLY A 357 -28.42 12.32 10.43
N TYR A 358 -27.28 11.89 9.88
CA TYR A 358 -27.12 10.49 9.48
C TYR A 358 -27.01 9.58 10.71
N PRO A 359 -27.68 8.41 10.74
CA PRO A 359 -27.69 7.54 11.91
C PRO A 359 -26.35 6.81 12.09
N LEU A 360 -25.75 6.97 13.27
CA LEU A 360 -24.67 6.11 13.74
C LEU A 360 -25.27 4.81 14.30
N ALA A 361 -24.70 3.67 13.93
CA ALA A 361 -25.21 2.34 14.28
C ALA A 361 -24.07 1.36 14.50
N THR A 362 -24.30 0.26 15.23
CA THR A 362 -23.27 -0.75 15.55
C THR A 362 -22.58 -1.34 14.32
N ARG A 363 -23.25 -1.41 13.17
CA ARG A 363 -22.64 -1.80 11.88
C ARG A 363 -21.49 -0.87 11.44
N VAL A 364 -21.52 0.41 11.82
CA VAL A 364 -20.45 1.38 11.58
C VAL A 364 -19.22 1.03 12.44
N ALA A 365 -19.43 0.65 13.71
CA ALA A 365 -18.35 0.18 14.58
C ALA A 365 -17.73 -1.14 14.09
N TYR A 366 -18.54 -2.08 13.57
CA TYR A 366 -18.01 -3.27 12.90
C TYR A 366 -17.18 -2.94 11.65
N ALA A 367 -17.55 -1.92 10.87
CA ALA A 367 -16.73 -1.47 9.74
C ALA A 367 -15.39 -0.87 10.20
N ALA A 368 -15.41 -0.02 11.23
CA ALA A 368 -14.18 0.55 11.82
C ALA A 368 -13.22 -0.55 12.32
N VAL A 369 -13.74 -1.56 13.05
CA VAL A 369 -12.95 -2.72 13.49
C VAL A 369 -12.38 -3.50 12.30
N ARG A 370 -13.19 -3.79 11.28
CA ARG A 370 -12.76 -4.58 10.11
C ARG A 370 -11.67 -3.91 9.26
N HIS A 371 -11.49 -2.61 9.39
CA HIS A 371 -10.46 -1.83 8.70
C HIS A 371 -9.32 -1.38 9.64
N GLY A 372 -9.38 -1.73 10.93
CA GLY A 372 -8.38 -1.38 11.93
C GLY A 372 -8.44 0.08 12.45
N ASN A 373 -9.49 0.81 12.10
CA ASN A 373 -9.66 2.25 12.38
C ASN A 373 -10.05 2.50 13.84
N ALA A 374 -9.08 2.40 14.75
CA ALA A 374 -9.28 2.49 16.20
C ALA A 374 -9.84 3.86 16.67
N ASP A 375 -9.36 4.97 16.11
CA ASP A 375 -9.85 6.33 16.41
C ASP A 375 -11.35 6.50 16.08
N ILE A 376 -11.80 5.95 14.95
CA ILE A 376 -13.22 5.90 14.59
C ILE A 376 -14.02 5.04 15.59
N LEU A 377 -13.46 3.94 16.06
CA LEU A 377 -14.12 3.09 17.06
C LEU A 377 -14.22 3.80 18.43
N GLU A 378 -13.17 4.48 18.89
CA GLU A 378 -13.20 5.30 20.11
C GLU A 378 -14.26 6.40 20.01
N PHE A 379 -14.31 7.10 18.87
CA PHE A 379 -15.35 8.10 18.58
C PHE A 379 -16.76 7.50 18.65
N LEU A 380 -17.03 6.38 17.98
CA LEU A 380 -18.36 5.77 17.97
C LEU A 380 -18.81 5.29 19.36
N LEU A 381 -17.89 4.73 20.15
CA LEU A 381 -18.15 4.35 21.53
C LEU A 381 -18.44 5.57 22.42
N ALA A 382 -17.71 6.68 22.22
CA ALA A 382 -17.96 7.95 22.92
C ALA A 382 -19.30 8.61 22.51
N GLN A 383 -19.75 8.43 21.27
CA GLN A 383 -21.11 8.77 20.80
C GLN A 383 -22.18 7.78 21.30
N GLY A 384 -21.83 6.82 22.17
CA GLY A 384 -22.75 5.91 22.83
C GLY A 384 -23.13 4.67 22.02
N VAL A 385 -22.54 4.43 20.84
CA VAL A 385 -22.86 3.27 19.98
C VAL A 385 -22.44 1.98 20.67
N GLN A 386 -23.40 1.27 21.27
CA GLN A 386 -23.15 0.00 21.95
C GLN A 386 -22.94 -1.15 20.96
N MET A 387 -22.01 -2.04 21.30
CA MET A 387 -21.79 -3.32 20.64
C MET A 387 -22.46 -4.42 21.45
N ASP A 388 -23.24 -5.29 20.80
CA ASP A 388 -23.82 -6.45 21.47
C ASP A 388 -22.72 -7.49 21.79
N GLY A 389 -22.90 -8.28 22.86
CA GLY A 389 -21.86 -9.20 23.33
C GLY A 389 -21.41 -10.23 22.29
N VAL A 390 -22.35 -10.74 21.47
CA VAL A 390 -22.05 -11.75 20.45
C VAL A 390 -21.22 -11.14 19.32
N GLY A 391 -21.63 -9.98 18.82
CA GLY A 391 -20.89 -9.24 17.81
C GLY A 391 -19.56 -8.67 18.33
N ALA A 392 -19.45 -8.29 19.60
CA ALA A 392 -18.20 -7.84 20.23
C ALA A 392 -17.13 -8.94 20.24
N ASP A 393 -17.50 -10.17 20.59
CA ASP A 393 -16.58 -11.32 20.53
C ASP A 393 -16.17 -11.67 19.08
N ALA A 394 -17.08 -11.50 18.12
CA ALA A 394 -16.77 -11.64 16.69
C ALA A 394 -15.82 -10.54 16.18
N ALA A 395 -16.02 -9.29 16.61
CA ALA A 395 -15.17 -8.14 16.29
C ALA A 395 -13.76 -8.30 16.87
N LEU A 396 -13.65 -8.75 18.12
CA LEU A 396 -12.37 -9.12 18.73
C LEU A 396 -11.66 -10.23 17.93
N SER A 397 -12.37 -11.28 17.54
CA SER A 397 -11.81 -12.40 16.78
C SER A 397 -11.28 -11.94 15.42
N TYR A 398 -12.01 -11.07 14.70
CA TYR A 398 -11.58 -10.50 13.43
C TYR A 398 -10.39 -9.55 13.58
N ALA A 399 -10.39 -8.70 14.61
CA ALA A 399 -9.28 -7.80 14.89
C ALA A 399 -8.00 -8.55 15.29
N ALA A 400 -8.13 -9.70 15.95
CA ALA A 400 -7.05 -10.63 16.23
C ALA A 400 -6.48 -11.29 14.96
N GLU A 401 -7.33 -11.90 14.14
CA GLU A 401 -6.94 -12.52 12.86
C GLU A 401 -6.26 -11.52 11.90
N ARG A 402 -6.64 -10.24 11.95
CA ARG A 402 -6.06 -9.17 11.11
C ARG A 402 -4.91 -8.39 11.77
N GLY A 403 -4.51 -8.75 12.98
CA GLY A 403 -3.43 -8.07 13.71
C GLY A 403 -3.72 -6.61 14.05
N HIS A 404 -4.99 -6.20 14.10
CA HIS A 404 -5.45 -4.84 14.37
C HIS A 404 -5.35 -4.47 15.86
N LEU A 405 -4.11 -4.46 16.38
CA LEU A 405 -3.78 -4.28 17.80
C LEU A 405 -4.37 -3.01 18.43
N ALA A 406 -4.52 -1.93 17.67
CA ALA A 406 -5.15 -0.70 18.17
C ALA A 406 -6.65 -0.93 18.45
N ALA A 407 -7.41 -1.46 17.48
CA ALA A 407 -8.82 -1.78 17.65
C ALA A 407 -9.08 -2.82 18.76
N LEU A 408 -8.20 -3.83 18.90
CA LEU A 408 -8.25 -4.78 20.02
C LEU A 408 -8.17 -4.12 21.40
N LYS A 409 -7.28 -3.13 21.57
CA LYS A 409 -7.14 -2.40 22.84
C LYS A 409 -8.41 -1.61 23.18
N VAL A 410 -9.00 -0.96 22.18
CA VAL A 410 -10.24 -0.18 22.34
C VAL A 410 -11.41 -1.09 22.73
N LEU A 411 -11.62 -2.20 22.01
CA LEU A 411 -12.67 -3.18 22.32
C LEU A 411 -12.51 -3.79 23.72
N HIS A 412 -11.27 -4.07 24.14
CA HIS A 412 -11.00 -4.58 25.48
C HIS A 412 -11.25 -3.51 26.56
N ALA A 413 -10.87 -2.26 26.32
CA ALA A 413 -11.14 -1.13 27.21
C ALA A 413 -12.65 -0.85 27.34
N SER A 414 -13.44 -1.08 26.29
CA SER A 414 -14.91 -1.04 26.34
C SER A 414 -15.55 -2.32 26.93
N GLY A 415 -14.78 -3.16 27.62
CA GLY A 415 -15.28 -4.30 28.39
C GLY A 415 -15.45 -5.62 27.63
N ALA A 416 -15.07 -5.70 26.36
CA ALA A 416 -15.14 -6.96 25.60
C ALA A 416 -14.11 -7.98 26.11
N ARG A 417 -14.49 -9.26 26.16
CA ARG A 417 -13.77 -10.31 26.89
C ARG A 417 -12.74 -11.02 26.00
N MET A 418 -11.51 -11.14 26.49
CA MET A 418 -10.48 -11.98 25.85
C MET A 418 -10.82 -13.47 26.07
N THR A 419 -11.52 -14.07 25.11
CA THR A 419 -11.79 -15.52 25.11
C THR A 419 -10.60 -16.30 24.54
N PRO A 420 -10.44 -17.60 24.87
CA PRO A 420 -9.42 -18.44 24.24
C PRO A 420 -9.52 -18.54 22.71
N GLN A 421 -10.71 -18.31 22.15
CA GLN A 421 -10.93 -18.27 20.69
C GLN A 421 -10.27 -17.04 20.04
N VAL A 422 -10.32 -15.87 20.68
CA VAL A 422 -9.62 -14.66 20.21
C VAL A 422 -8.10 -14.86 20.25
N VAL A 423 -7.58 -15.50 21.30
CA VAL A 423 -6.14 -15.84 21.40
C VAL A 423 -5.73 -16.84 20.31
N ALA A 424 -6.58 -17.83 20.00
CA ALA A 424 -6.35 -18.76 18.90
C ALA A 424 -6.49 -18.11 17.50
N ALA A 425 -7.30 -17.06 17.36
CA ALA A 425 -7.41 -16.29 16.12
C ALA A 425 -6.16 -15.42 15.87
N ALA A 426 -5.55 -14.86 16.94
CA ALA A 426 -4.28 -14.13 16.86
C ALA A 426 -3.04 -15.00 16.53
N ALA A 427 -3.20 -16.33 16.47
CA ALA A 427 -2.13 -17.30 16.26
C ALA A 427 -2.16 -17.95 14.85
N ARG A 428 -2.97 -17.42 13.93
CA ARG A 428 -3.10 -17.88 12.52
C ARG A 428 -2.29 -17.00 11.58
#